data_AF-D8F4U3-F1
#
_entry.id   AF-D8F4U3-F1
#
_cell.length_a   1.000
_cell.length_b   1.000
_cell.length_c   1.000
_cell.angle_alpha   90.00
_cell.angle_beta   90.00
_cell.angle_gamma   90.00
#
_symmetry.space_group_name_H-M   'P 1'
#
loop_
_entity.id
_entity.type
_entity.pdbx_description
1 polymer ?
#
loop_
_entity_poly.entity_id
_entity_poly.type
_entity_poly.pdbx_seq_one_letter_code
_entity_poly.pdbx_strand_id
1 'polypeptide(L)'
;EFGPYAQSKADSRGGKASTFDFLGFTHYCSRSRNGRKFRMKRITSRKKFTAKIRMFRDWLKANRTLPTDELMGKVGSKLQGHFAYYGVTDNSKGLNRFSYEVHRLLFKWLNRRGKRGCMNWEKFNLLLKKFPLPQPRITVNLFA
;
A
#
# COMPACT_ATOMS: atom_id res chain seq x y z
N GLU A 1 -13.60 -12.09 20.07
CA GLU A 1 -12.78 -13.29 20.35
C GLU A 1 -11.80 -13.53 19.19
N PHE A 2 -10.64 -14.14 19.46
CA PHE A 2 -9.63 -14.50 18.46
C PHE A 2 -9.31 -16.00 18.56
N GLY A 3 -8.92 -16.62 17.43
CA GLY A 3 -8.53 -18.03 17.38
C GLY A 3 -9.29 -18.85 16.33
N PRO A 4 -9.02 -20.16 16.23
CA PRO A 4 -9.54 -21.03 15.17
C PRO A 4 -11.06 -21.02 15.00
N TYR A 5 -11.79 -20.86 16.10
CA TYR A 5 -13.26 -20.88 16.14
C TYR A 5 -13.88 -19.48 16.14
N ALA A 6 -13.08 -18.41 16.16
CA ALA A 6 -13.58 -17.04 16.30
C ALA A 6 -14.52 -16.64 15.15
N GLN A 7 -14.22 -17.09 13.92
CA GLN A 7 -15.08 -16.83 12.77
C GLN A 7 -16.42 -17.57 12.88
N SER A 8 -16.38 -18.89 13.12
CA SER A 8 -17.60 -19.72 13.24
C SER A 8 -18.50 -19.25 14.38
N LYS A 9 -17.93 -18.89 15.54
CA LYS A 9 -18.69 -18.31 16.65
C LYS A 9 -19.31 -16.97 16.30
N ALA A 10 -18.57 -16.10 15.60
CA ALA A 10 -19.13 -14.81 15.17
C ALA A 10 -20.28 -15.00 14.16
N ASP A 11 -20.12 -15.91 13.20
CA ASP A 11 -21.14 -16.21 12.20
C ASP A 11 -22.41 -16.76 12.86
N SER A 12 -22.29 -17.66 13.86
CA SER A 12 -23.43 -18.18 14.63
C SER A 12 -24.20 -17.10 15.41
N ARG A 13 -23.54 -15.97 15.71
CA ARG A 13 -24.11 -14.81 16.39
C ARG A 13 -24.56 -13.72 15.40
N GLY A 14 -24.53 -13.99 14.09
CA GLY A 14 -24.86 -13.01 13.03
C GLY A 14 -23.84 -11.87 12.88
N GLY A 15 -22.63 -12.03 13.39
CA GLY A 15 -21.60 -11.00 13.48
C GLY A 15 -20.36 -11.29 12.66
N LYS A 16 -19.31 -10.47 12.87
CA LYS A 16 -17.98 -10.68 12.30
C LYS A 16 -16.96 -10.94 13.40
N ALA A 17 -15.97 -11.77 13.11
CA ALA A 17 -14.85 -11.96 14.04
C ALA A 17 -14.18 -10.60 14.35
N SER A 18 -13.71 -10.46 15.58
CA SER A 18 -13.01 -9.26 16.03
C SER A 18 -11.74 -9.04 15.20
N THR A 19 -11.34 -7.77 15.07
CA THR A 19 -10.05 -7.38 14.48
C THR A 19 -9.34 -6.43 15.43
N PHE A 20 -8.01 -6.34 15.35
CA PHE A 20 -7.25 -5.37 16.13
C PHE A 20 -6.07 -4.83 15.35
N ASP A 21 -5.65 -3.62 15.69
CA ASP A 21 -4.49 -2.98 15.07
C ASP A 21 -3.27 -3.15 15.97
N PHE A 22 -2.17 -3.67 15.42
CA PHE A 22 -0.88 -3.78 16.12
C PHE A 22 0.28 -3.64 15.13
N LEU A 23 1.30 -2.87 15.51
CA LEU A 23 2.48 -2.52 14.68
C LEU A 23 2.12 -1.99 13.27
N GLY A 24 0.98 -1.31 13.16
CA GLY A 24 0.51 -0.74 11.90
C GLY A 24 -0.19 -1.72 10.96
N PHE A 25 -0.45 -2.96 11.40
CA PHE A 25 -1.26 -3.93 10.70
C PHE A 25 -2.60 -4.10 11.39
N THR A 26 -3.65 -4.32 10.61
CA THR A 26 -4.91 -4.89 11.12
C THR A 26 -4.79 -6.41 11.05
N HIS A 27 -4.89 -7.05 12.21
CA HIS A 27 -4.88 -8.50 12.38
C HIS A 27 -6.32 -9.00 12.44
N TYR A 28 -6.61 -10.04 11.67
CA TYR A 28 -7.93 -10.63 11.62
C TYR A 28 -7.88 -12.15 11.50
N CYS A 29 -8.86 -12.81 12.11
CA CYS A 29 -9.02 -14.25 12.02
C CYS A 29 -9.45 -14.64 10.61
N SER A 30 -8.76 -15.61 10.01
CA SER A 30 -9.11 -16.16 8.71
C SER A 30 -8.61 -17.60 8.62
N ARG A 31 -8.67 -18.18 7.42
CA ARG A 31 -8.15 -19.51 7.12
C ARG A 31 -7.16 -19.46 5.97
N SER A 32 -6.37 -20.51 5.82
CA SER A 32 -5.51 -20.74 4.66
C SER A 32 -6.31 -20.69 3.36
N ARG A 33 -5.62 -20.55 2.22
CA ARG A 33 -6.28 -20.45 0.90
C ARG A 33 -7.19 -21.64 0.60
N ASN A 34 -6.83 -22.84 1.06
CA ASN A 34 -7.63 -24.06 0.94
C ASN A 34 -8.60 -24.30 2.11
N GLY A 35 -8.76 -23.34 3.02
CA GLY A 35 -9.68 -23.43 4.15
C GLY A 35 -9.28 -24.40 5.27
N ARG A 36 -8.19 -25.17 5.15
CA ARG A 36 -7.88 -26.23 6.13
C ARG A 36 -7.36 -25.71 7.46
N LYS A 37 -6.41 -24.77 7.44
CA LYS A 37 -5.71 -24.29 8.65
C LYS A 37 -6.20 -22.90 9.04
N PHE A 38 -6.37 -22.67 10.34
CA PHE A 38 -6.54 -21.31 10.87
C PHE A 38 -5.31 -20.45 10.56
N ARG A 39 -5.54 -19.19 10.21
CA ARG A 39 -4.48 -18.20 10.00
C ARG A 39 -4.93 -16.84 10.52
N MET A 40 -4.08 -16.20 11.30
CA MET A 40 -4.20 -14.77 11.58
C MET A 40 -3.61 -13.99 10.41
N LYS A 41 -4.46 -13.43 9.56
CA LYS A 41 -4.04 -12.64 8.40
C LYS A 41 -3.75 -11.20 8.80
N ARG A 42 -2.89 -10.55 8.03
CA ARG A 42 -2.44 -9.18 8.27
C ARG A 42 -2.64 -8.34 7.02
N ILE A 43 -3.19 -7.15 7.20
CA ILE A 43 -3.22 -6.12 6.16
C ILE A 43 -2.74 -4.80 6.76
N THR A 44 -2.26 -3.88 5.93
CA THR A 44 -1.93 -2.53 6.40
C THR A 44 -3.14 -1.90 7.09
N SER A 45 -2.98 -1.42 8.32
CA SER A 45 -4.05 -0.73 9.03
C SER A 45 -4.52 0.47 8.22
N ARG A 46 -5.84 0.64 8.11
CA ARG A 46 -6.45 1.77 7.39
C ARG A 46 -5.93 3.11 7.90
N LYS A 47 -5.74 3.25 9.21
CA LYS A 47 -5.20 4.47 9.84
C LYS A 47 -3.80 4.76 9.32
N LYS A 48 -2.91 3.75 9.31
CA LYS A 48 -1.53 3.90 8.83
C LYS A 48 -1.46 4.12 7.32
N PHE A 49 -2.30 3.44 6.54
CA PHE A 49 -2.41 3.64 5.09
C PHE A 49 -2.74 5.10 4.77
N THR A 50 -3.83 5.61 5.34
CA THR A 50 -4.28 6.99 5.11
C THR A 50 -3.24 8.01 5.56
N ALA A 51 -2.65 7.80 6.74
CA ALA A 51 -1.58 8.67 7.24
C ALA A 51 -0.38 8.71 6.28
N LYS A 52 0.07 7.55 5.79
CA LYS A 52 1.21 7.48 4.87
C LYS A 52 0.93 8.15 3.53
N ILE A 53 -0.27 7.97 2.97
CA ILE A 53 -0.69 8.65 1.73
C ILE A 53 -0.75 10.17 1.93
N ARG A 54 -1.30 10.63 3.05
CA ARG A 54 -1.33 12.07 3.39
C ARG A 54 0.09 12.63 3.49
N MET A 55 0.97 11.97 4.23
CA MET A 55 2.38 12.37 4.36
C MET A 55 3.08 12.41 2.99
N PHE A 56 2.86 11.42 2.14
CA PHE A 56 3.44 11.39 0.79
C PHE A 56 2.91 12.54 -0.07
N ARG A 57 1.61 12.81 -0.04
CA ARG A 57 0.99 13.94 -0.74
C ARG A 57 1.58 15.27 -0.30
N ASP A 58 1.71 15.49 1.01
CA ASP A 58 2.18 16.75 1.57
C ASP A 58 3.68 16.93 1.26
N TRP A 59 4.48 15.87 1.37
CA TRP A 59 5.88 15.87 0.92
C TRP A 59 6.01 16.17 -0.57
N LEU A 60 5.20 15.54 -1.43
CA LEU A 60 5.23 15.74 -2.88
C LEU A 60 4.83 17.17 -3.25
N LYS A 61 3.87 17.77 -2.54
CA LYS A 61 3.48 19.18 -2.71
C LYS A 61 4.63 20.14 -2.37
N ALA A 62 5.39 19.85 -1.30
CA ALA A 62 6.54 20.64 -0.87
C ALA A 62 7.74 20.51 -1.82
N ASN A 63 7.96 19.30 -2.36
CA ASN A 63 9.09 18.99 -3.24
C ASN A 63 8.73 19.09 -4.74
N ARG A 64 7.62 19.76 -5.06
CA ARG A 64 7.09 19.82 -6.43
C ARG A 64 7.98 20.58 -7.41
N THR A 65 8.98 21.33 -6.96
CA THR A 65 9.90 22.09 -7.82
C THR A 65 11.21 21.34 -8.09
N LEU A 66 11.47 20.22 -7.41
CA LEU A 66 12.70 19.44 -7.62
C LEU A 66 12.85 18.98 -9.08
N PRO A 67 14.08 18.85 -9.59
CA PRO A 67 14.36 18.14 -10.84
C PRO A 67 13.65 16.77 -10.87
N THR A 68 13.17 16.37 -12.05
CA THR A 68 12.29 15.20 -12.20
C THR A 68 13.01 13.90 -11.84
N ASP A 69 14.27 13.76 -12.21
CA ASP A 69 15.15 12.65 -11.84
C ASP A 69 15.30 12.53 -10.32
N GLU A 70 15.63 13.63 -9.63
CA GLU A 70 15.77 13.66 -8.17
C GLU A 70 14.44 13.33 -7.48
N LEU A 71 13.33 13.91 -7.96
CA LEU A 71 12.00 13.61 -7.45
C LEU A 71 11.70 12.11 -7.57
N MET A 72 11.90 11.53 -8.76
CA MET A 72 11.60 10.13 -9.03
C MET A 72 12.46 9.19 -8.17
N GLY A 73 13.75 9.49 -7.99
CA GLY A 73 14.63 8.73 -7.09
C GLY A 73 14.15 8.75 -5.63
N LYS A 74 13.75 9.91 -5.12
CA LYS A 74 13.19 10.04 -3.76
C LYS A 74 11.85 9.31 -3.63
N VAL A 75 11.01 9.31 -4.67
CA VAL A 75 9.75 8.55 -4.67
C VAL A 75 10.02 7.06 -4.65
N GLY A 76 10.96 6.57 -5.47
CA GLY A 76 11.39 5.18 -5.47
C GLY A 76 11.83 4.73 -4.07
N SER A 77 12.68 5.51 -3.41
CA SER A 77 13.15 5.22 -2.04
C SER A 77 11.99 5.13 -1.03
N LYS A 78 11.00 6.02 -1.14
CA LYS A 78 9.81 6.00 -0.25
C LYS A 78 8.90 4.80 -0.50
N LEU A 79 8.71 4.41 -1.76
CA LEU A 79 7.97 3.21 -2.14
C LEU A 79 8.67 1.96 -1.63
N GLN A 80 9.98 1.86 -1.84
CA GLN A 80 10.81 0.75 -1.38
C GLN A 80 10.70 0.56 0.14
N GLY A 81 10.83 1.64 0.93
CA GLY A 81 10.66 1.57 2.37
C GLY A 81 9.26 1.14 2.80
N HIS A 82 8.21 1.58 2.09
CA HIS A 82 6.85 1.13 2.37
C HIS A 82 6.66 -0.36 2.07
N PHE A 83 7.16 -0.82 0.92
CA PHE A 83 7.05 -2.22 0.51
C PHE A 83 7.90 -3.15 1.38
N ALA A 84 9.07 -2.72 1.84
CA ALA A 84 9.88 -3.48 2.77
C ALA A 84 9.15 -3.76 4.09
N TYR A 85 8.47 -2.74 4.65
CA TYR A 85 7.76 -2.88 5.92
C TYR A 85 6.43 -3.61 5.78
N TYR A 86 5.59 -3.19 4.83
CA TYR A 86 4.24 -3.74 4.67
C TYR A 86 4.19 -4.98 3.76
N GLY A 87 5.32 -5.41 3.21
CA GLY A 87 5.51 -6.55 2.30
C GLY A 87 5.32 -7.91 2.95
N VAL A 88 4.34 -8.07 3.83
CA VAL A 88 4.07 -9.31 4.55
C VAL A 88 2.98 -10.14 3.86
N THR A 89 2.98 -11.45 4.10
CA THR A 89 1.93 -12.37 3.61
C THR A 89 0.52 -11.81 3.81
N ASP A 90 -0.35 -12.07 2.83
CA ASP A 90 -1.76 -11.62 2.77
C ASP A 90 -1.98 -10.12 2.49
N ASN A 91 -0.93 -9.28 2.47
CA ASN A 91 -1.06 -7.83 2.27
C ASN A 91 -0.83 -7.35 0.82
N SER A 92 -0.78 -8.24 -0.18
CA SER A 92 -0.48 -7.87 -1.58
C SER A 92 -1.45 -6.81 -2.13
N LYS A 93 -2.74 -6.91 -1.81
CA LYS A 93 -3.75 -5.93 -2.21
C LYS A 93 -3.47 -4.54 -1.62
N GLY A 94 -3.00 -4.48 -0.37
CA GLY A 94 -2.63 -3.24 0.31
C GLY A 94 -1.46 -2.55 -0.37
N LEU A 95 -0.43 -3.31 -0.73
CA LEU A 95 0.74 -2.80 -1.45
C LEU A 95 0.38 -2.26 -2.84
N ASN A 96 -0.41 -3.01 -3.60
CA ASN A 96 -0.86 -2.58 -4.93
C ASN A 96 -1.68 -1.30 -4.85
N ARG A 97 -2.59 -1.21 -3.88
CA ARG A 97 -3.36 0.01 -3.64
C ARG A 97 -2.46 1.19 -3.27
N PHE A 98 -1.46 0.99 -2.43
CA PHE A 98 -0.51 2.05 -2.06
C PHE A 98 0.27 2.54 -3.29
N SER A 99 0.80 1.60 -4.08
CA SER A 99 1.49 1.91 -5.34
C SER A 99 0.60 2.73 -6.26
N TYR A 100 -0.63 2.29 -6.49
CA TYR A 100 -1.60 2.99 -7.34
C TYR A 100 -1.87 4.42 -6.89
N GLU A 101 -2.12 4.64 -5.59
CA GLU A 101 -2.35 6.00 -5.07
C GLU A 101 -1.12 6.90 -5.20
N VAL A 102 0.10 6.35 -5.01
CA VAL A 102 1.34 7.08 -5.25
C VAL A 102 1.46 7.49 -6.72
N HIS A 103 1.20 6.59 -7.66
CA HIS A 103 1.22 6.90 -9.09
C HIS A 103 0.19 7.99 -9.46
N ARG A 104 -1.02 7.93 -8.91
CA ARG A 104 -2.04 8.98 -9.10
C ARG A 104 -1.61 10.33 -8.56
N LEU A 105 -1.00 10.35 -7.37
CA LEU A 105 -0.50 11.58 -6.77
C LEU A 105 0.66 12.17 -7.58
N LEU A 106 1.58 11.33 -8.06
CA LEU A 106 2.66 11.75 -8.96
C LEU A 106 2.12 12.36 -10.24
N PHE A 107 1.22 11.65 -10.94
CA PHE A 107 0.60 12.15 -12.16
C PHE A 107 -0.05 13.52 -11.94
N LYS A 108 -0.82 13.65 -10.85
CA LYS A 108 -1.49 14.91 -10.49
C LYS A 108 -0.51 16.06 -10.25
N TRP A 109 0.57 15.84 -9.50
CA TRP A 109 1.49 16.92 -9.13
C TRP A 109 2.52 17.24 -10.23
N LEU A 110 2.94 16.26 -11.02
CA LEU A 110 3.77 16.50 -12.20
C LEU A 110 3.01 17.29 -13.27
N ASN A 111 1.73 16.99 -13.50
CA ASN A 111 0.89 17.78 -14.41
C ASN A 111 0.66 19.22 -13.93
N ARG A 112 0.96 19.53 -12.66
CA ARG A 112 0.90 20.88 -12.08
C ARG A 112 2.22 21.66 -12.18
N ARG A 113 3.32 21.03 -12.63
CA ARG A 113 4.62 21.70 -12.82
C ARG A 113 4.66 22.52 -14.12
N GLY A 114 3.98 22.05 -15.16
CA GLY A 114 3.97 22.67 -16.49
C GLY A 114 2.65 23.37 -16.82
N LYS A 115 2.47 23.71 -18.09
CA LYS A 115 1.19 24.21 -18.60
C LYS A 115 0.11 23.12 -18.48
N ARG A 116 -1.13 23.54 -18.21
CA ARG A 116 -2.28 22.65 -18.04
C ARG A 116 -2.43 21.75 -19.28
N GLY A 117 -2.49 20.45 -19.08
CA GLY A 117 -2.71 19.47 -20.16
C GLY A 117 -1.44 18.97 -20.85
N CYS A 118 -0.25 19.46 -20.49
CA CYS A 118 1.00 18.98 -21.09
C CYS A 118 1.30 17.51 -20.76
N MET A 119 0.84 17.02 -19.60
CA MET A 119 1.04 15.65 -19.14
C MET A 119 -0.26 14.83 -19.27
N ASN A 120 -0.28 13.91 -20.23
CA ASN A 120 -1.30 12.86 -20.34
C ASN A 120 -0.74 11.53 -19.78
N TRP A 121 -1.59 10.50 -19.69
CA TRP A 121 -1.19 9.20 -19.17
C TRP A 121 -0.10 8.52 -19.98
N GLU A 122 -0.06 8.70 -21.31
CA GLU A 122 0.97 8.14 -22.17
C GLU A 122 2.36 8.72 -21.86
N LYS A 123 2.47 10.04 -21.77
CA LYS A 123 3.72 10.73 -21.38
C LYS A 123 4.14 10.36 -19.97
N PHE A 124 3.18 10.21 -19.05
CA PHE A 124 3.47 9.73 -17.71
C PHE A 124 4.01 8.29 -17.72
N ASN A 125 3.44 7.40 -18.54
CA ASN A 125 3.95 6.05 -18.71
C ASN A 125 5.36 6.03 -19.33
N LEU A 126 5.66 6.91 -20.28
CA LEU A 126 7.01 7.09 -20.80
C LEU A 126 7.98 7.56 -19.70
N LEU A 127 7.53 8.47 -18.82
CA LEU A 127 8.32 8.90 -17.67
C LEU A 127 8.60 7.73 -16.71
N LEU A 128 7.60 6.89 -16.42
CA LEU A 128 7.78 5.71 -15.58
C LEU A 128 8.68 4.65 -16.23
N LYS A 129 8.71 4.56 -17.57
CA LYS A 129 9.67 3.71 -18.28
C LYS A 129 11.10 4.25 -18.13
N LYS A 130 11.28 5.57 -18.19
CA LYS A 130 12.59 6.23 -18.00
C LYS A 130 13.08 6.15 -16.55
N PHE A 131 12.17 6.31 -15.59
CA PHE A 131 12.45 6.26 -14.15
C PHE A 131 11.57 5.19 -13.49
N PRO A 132 11.94 3.90 -13.62
CA PRO A 132 11.14 2.80 -13.10
C PRO A 132 11.03 2.87 -11.58
N LEU A 133 9.79 2.86 -11.09
CA LEU A 133 9.51 2.81 -9.66
C LEU A 133 9.48 1.35 -9.18
N PRO A 134 9.84 1.09 -7.91
CA PRO A 134 9.74 -0.25 -7.33
C PRO A 134 8.33 -0.80 -7.47
N GLN A 135 8.24 -2.10 -7.74
CA GLN A 135 6.97 -2.82 -7.85
C GLN A 135 6.57 -3.40 -6.48
N PRO A 136 5.27 -3.41 -6.14
CA PRO A 136 4.80 -4.00 -4.89
C PRO A 136 5.05 -5.52 -4.90
N ARG A 137 5.81 -6.00 -3.90
CA ARG A 137 6.12 -7.43 -3.73
C ARG A 137 6.00 -7.83 -2.26
N ILE A 138 5.65 -9.08 -2.03
CA ILE A 138 5.72 -9.70 -0.70
C ILE A 138 7.17 -10.06 -0.46
N THR A 139 7.76 -9.48 0.59
CA THR A 139 9.15 -9.66 0.99
C THR A 139 9.28 -10.65 2.15
N VAL A 140 8.27 -10.75 3.02
CA VAL A 140 8.30 -11.58 4.22
C VAL A 140 7.14 -12.58 4.22
N ASN A 141 7.48 -13.87 4.35
CA ASN A 141 6.51 -14.91 4.60
C ASN A 141 6.35 -15.15 6.10
N LEU A 142 5.18 -14.83 6.65
CA LEU A 142 4.88 -14.97 8.09
C LEU A 142 4.39 -16.37 8.49
N PHE A 143 4.38 -17.31 7.55
CA PHE A 143 3.94 -18.70 7.77
C PHE A 143 4.88 -19.72 7.09
N ALA A 144 6.11 -19.30 6.79
CA ALA A 144 7.17 -20.19 6.31
C ALA A 144 7.60 -21.13 7.43
#